data_AF-A0A0F9GIS9-F1
#
_entry.id   AF-A0A0F9GIS9-F1
#
_cell.length_a   1.000
_cell.length_b   1.000
_cell.length_c   1.000
_cell.angle_alpha   90.00
_cell.angle_beta   90.00
_cell.angle_gamma   90.00
#
_symmetry.space_group_name_H-M   'P 1'
#
loop_
_entity.id
_entity.type
_entity.pdbx_description
1 polymer ?
#
loop_
_entity_poly.entity_id
_entity_poly.type
_entity_poly.pdbx_seq_one_letter_code
_entity_poly.pdbx_strand_id
1 'polypeptide(L)'
;MSSGLSPFEKRAIAEKFLHWLSENSIKDWPNTYSLIVRAADALDEEVYNLWKAYDLLVILGRLERISPNGRKGCRVLCFTPLTKPVPSDAILCNKKSCPILKQIGEIFNSQI
;
A
#
# COMPACT_ATOMS: atom_id res chain seq x y z
N MET A 1 2.93 -8.13 24.59
CA MET A 1 2.15 -6.94 24.23
C MET A 1 2.16 -6.82 22.72
N SER A 2 1.17 -7.40 22.04
CA SER A 2 1.09 -7.36 20.57
C SER A 2 0.01 -6.37 20.18
N SER A 3 0.30 -5.07 20.37
CA SER A 3 -0.55 -3.99 19.87
C SER A 3 -0.29 -3.82 18.37
N GLY A 4 -0.65 -4.84 17.58
CA GLY A 4 -0.57 -4.78 16.14
C GLY A 4 -1.79 -4.06 15.59
N LEU A 5 -1.60 -3.07 14.71
CA LEU A 5 -2.69 -2.43 13.97
C LEU A 5 -3.65 -3.48 13.37
N SER A 6 -4.94 -3.24 13.54
CA SER A 6 -6.00 -4.00 12.89
C SER A 6 -5.88 -3.91 11.36
N PRO A 7 -6.43 -4.87 10.61
CA PRO A 7 -6.48 -4.80 9.14
C PRO A 7 -7.12 -3.50 8.62
N PHE A 8 -8.13 -2.98 9.32
CA PHE A 8 -8.83 -1.75 8.95
C PHE A 8 -7.95 -0.51 9.12
N GLU A 9 -7.22 -0.41 10.23
CA GLU A 9 -6.29 0.70 10.47
C GLU A 9 -5.15 0.70 9.44
N LYS A 10 -4.61 -0.47 9.09
CA LYS A 10 -3.59 -0.58 8.04
C LYS A 10 -4.08 -0.08 6.68
N ARG A 11 -5.33 -0.40 6.32
CA ARG A 11 -5.96 0.09 5.09
C ARG A 11 -6.15 1.60 5.15
N ALA A 12 -6.63 2.14 6.27
CA ALA A 12 -6.83 3.57 6.44
C ALA A 12 -5.52 4.36 6.27
N ILE A 13 -4.43 3.89 6.87
CA ILE A 13 -3.10 4.53 6.73
C ILE A 13 -2.60 4.43 5.28
N ALA A 14 -2.81 3.30 4.60
CA ALA A 14 -2.46 3.16 3.18
C ALA A 14 -3.27 4.10 2.28
N GLU A 15 -4.55 4.33 2.60
CA GLU A 15 -5.40 5.26 1.85
C GLU A 15 -5.00 6.71 2.11
N LYS A 16 -4.71 7.09 3.37
CA LYS A 16 -4.12 8.40 3.71
C LYS A 16 -2.81 8.63 2.95
N PHE A 17 -1.92 7.63 2.93
CA PHE A 17 -0.64 7.74 2.26
C PHE A 17 -0.80 7.91 0.74
N LEU A 18 -1.69 7.15 0.12
CA LEU A 18 -1.97 7.29 -1.32
C LEU A 18 -2.58 8.66 -1.65
N HIS A 19 -3.48 9.18 -0.80
CA HIS A 19 -4.05 10.51 -0.94
C HIS A 19 -2.98 11.59 -0.87
N TRP A 20 -2.10 11.51 0.13
CA TRP A 20 -0.99 12.45 0.29
C TRP A 20 -0.05 12.47 -0.92
N LEU A 21 0.26 11.31 -1.50
CA LEU A 21 1.02 11.23 -2.75
C LEU A 21 0.31 11.95 -3.91
N SER A 22 -1.02 11.80 -3.99
CA SER A 22 -1.84 12.48 -5.00
C SER A 22 -1.85 13.99 -4.82
N GLU A 23 -2.08 14.47 -3.59
CA GLU A 23 -2.12 15.90 -3.27
C GLU A 23 -0.79 16.60 -3.57
N ASN A 24 0.33 15.92 -3.30
CA ASN A 24 1.67 16.44 -3.56
C ASN A 24 2.14 16.17 -5.00
N SER A 25 1.31 15.58 -5.86
CA SER A 25 1.65 15.19 -7.23
C SER A 25 2.93 14.33 -7.33
N ILE A 26 3.19 13.50 -6.31
CA ILE A 26 4.37 12.63 -6.25
C ILE A 26 4.05 11.34 -7.01
N LYS A 27 4.62 11.21 -8.22
CA LYS A 27 4.42 10.02 -9.07
C LYS A 27 5.59 9.05 -9.06
N ASP A 28 6.78 9.54 -8.77
CA ASP A 28 8.01 8.76 -8.76
C ASP A 28 8.98 9.36 -7.74
N TRP A 29 9.78 8.49 -7.14
CA TRP A 29 10.80 8.91 -6.20
C TRP A 29 11.99 7.96 -6.25
N PRO A 30 13.23 8.46 -6.09
CA PRO A 30 14.44 7.63 -6.14
C PRO A 30 14.77 6.94 -4.81
N ASN A 31 14.30 7.49 -3.67
CA ASN A 31 14.60 6.99 -2.34
C ASN A 31 13.32 6.82 -1.52
N THR A 32 12.93 5.56 -1.28
CA THR A 32 11.71 5.22 -0.53
C THR A 32 11.82 5.62 0.94
N TYR A 33 12.99 5.48 1.57
CA TYR A 33 13.14 5.81 2.99
C TYR A 33 12.88 7.30 3.25
N SER A 34 13.49 8.17 2.45
CA SER A 34 13.30 9.62 2.60
C SER A 34 11.84 10.04 2.36
N LEU A 35 11.17 9.42 1.39
CA LEU A 35 9.74 9.67 1.15
C LEU A 35 8.91 9.23 2.36
N ILE A 36 9.16 8.04 2.90
CA ILE A 36 8.41 7.48 4.03
C ILE A 36 8.57 8.34 5.27
N VAL A 37 9.78 8.81 5.59
CA VAL A 37 10.01 9.70 6.73
C VAL A 37 9.26 11.03 6.56
N ARG A 38 9.28 11.61 5.35
CA ARG A 38 8.56 12.86 5.06
C ARG A 38 7.03 12.67 5.13
N ALA A 39 6.52 11.56 4.63
CA ALA A 39 5.10 11.25 4.67
C ALA A 39 4.61 10.96 6.10
N ALA A 40 5.42 10.24 6.89
CA ALA A 40 5.14 9.96 8.29
C ALA A 40 5.00 11.26 9.11
N ASP A 41 5.93 12.21 8.92
CA ASP A 41 5.88 13.54 9.53
C ASP A 41 4.64 14.33 9.07
N ALA A 42 4.37 14.36 7.76
CA ALA A 42 3.24 15.10 7.22
C ALA A 42 1.85 14.52 7.59
N LEU A 43 1.77 13.23 7.89
CA LEU A 43 0.53 12.52 8.22
C LEU A 43 0.33 12.31 9.73
N ASP A 44 1.29 12.71 10.56
CA ASP A 44 1.34 12.41 12.00
C ASP A 44 1.17 10.91 12.29
N GLU A 45 1.97 10.09 11.59
CA GLU A 45 1.91 8.63 11.65
C GLU A 45 3.31 8.05 11.90
N GLU A 46 3.39 6.89 12.55
CA GLU A 46 4.69 6.25 12.77
C GLU A 46 5.31 5.76 11.46
N VAL A 47 6.62 5.98 11.30
CA VAL A 47 7.43 5.50 10.16
C VAL A 47 7.20 4.01 9.88
N TYR A 48 7.09 3.19 10.94
CA TYR A 48 6.84 1.75 10.82
C TYR A 48 5.47 1.44 10.19
N ASN A 49 4.44 2.21 10.52
CA ASN A 49 3.10 2.03 9.97
C ASN A 49 3.05 2.49 8.52
N LEU A 50 3.78 3.55 8.16
CA LEU A 50 3.92 3.97 6.76
C LEU A 50 4.66 2.95 5.90
N TRP A 51 5.67 2.27 6.43
CA TRP A 51 6.32 1.15 5.72
C TRP A 51 5.32 0.03 5.41
N LYS A 52 4.44 -0.32 6.37
CA LYS A 52 3.38 -1.32 6.13
C LYS A 52 2.37 -0.84 5.09
N ALA A 53 1.97 0.42 5.16
CA ALA A 53 1.08 1.03 4.19
C ALA A 53 1.68 1.00 2.78
N TYR A 54 2.95 1.36 2.64
CA TYR A 54 3.70 1.27 1.39
C TYR A 54 3.71 -0.16 0.83
N ASP A 55 4.06 -1.15 1.65
CA ASP A 55 4.07 -2.54 1.21
C ASP A 55 2.69 -3.02 0.78
N LEU A 56 1.63 -2.61 1.50
CA LEU A 56 0.25 -2.91 1.12
C LEU A 56 -0.10 -2.29 -0.24
N LEU A 57 0.27 -1.03 -0.49
CA LEU A 57 0.01 -0.38 -1.76
C LEU A 57 0.78 -1.03 -2.93
N VAL A 58 1.99 -1.54 -2.69
CA VAL A 58 2.73 -2.33 -3.69
C VAL A 58 2.02 -3.64 -3.99
N ILE A 59 1.60 -4.39 -2.95
CA ILE A 59 0.86 -5.66 -3.10
C ILE A 59 -0.45 -5.45 -3.88
N LEU A 60 -1.14 -4.33 -3.64
CA LEU A 60 -2.40 -3.98 -4.30
C LEU A 60 -2.22 -3.37 -5.71
N GLY A 61 -0.98 -3.30 -6.21
CA GLY A 61 -0.69 -2.76 -7.54
C GLY A 61 -0.96 -1.26 -7.68
N ARG A 62 -0.99 -0.51 -6.57
CA ARG A 62 -1.00 0.96 -6.59
C ARG A 62 0.37 1.53 -6.87
N LEU A 63 1.39 0.83 -6.38
CA LEU A 63 2.79 1.23 -6.43
C LEU A 63 3.61 0.12 -7.11
N GLU A 64 4.64 0.52 -7.83
CA GLU A 64 5.60 -0.40 -8.45
C GLU A 64 7.02 -0.04 -8.00
N ARG A 65 7.74 -1.04 -7.48
CA ARG A 65 9.14 -0.89 -7.09
C ARG A 65 9.99 -0.83 -8.36
N ILE A 66 10.77 0.24 -8.52
CA ILE A 66 11.65 0.42 -9.68
C ILE A 66 12.88 -0.50 -9.57
N SER A 67 13.26 -0.88 -8.35
CA SER A 67 14.39 -1.75 -8.05
C SER A 67 13.96 -3.09 -7.46
N PRO A 68 14.59 -4.21 -7.84
CA PRO A 68 14.31 -5.54 -7.28
C PRO A 68 14.46 -5.60 -5.74
N ASN A 69 15.29 -4.72 -5.18
CA ASN A 69 15.67 -4.73 -3.77
C ASN A 69 14.75 -3.81 -2.92
N GLY A 70 13.77 -3.13 -3.54
CA GLY A 70 12.77 -2.28 -2.87
C GLY A 70 13.28 -0.98 -2.22
N ARG A 71 14.61 -0.80 -2.11
CA ARG A 71 15.25 0.36 -1.48
C ARG A 71 15.56 1.52 -2.44
N LYS A 72 15.58 1.25 -3.75
CA LYS A 72 15.91 2.25 -4.78
C LYS A 72 14.66 2.56 -5.61
N GLY A 73 13.84 3.42 -5.04
CA GLY A 73 12.77 4.11 -5.72
C GLY A 73 11.53 3.29 -6.06
N CYS A 74 10.43 4.00 -6.20
CA CYS A 74 9.13 3.47 -6.50
C CYS A 74 8.34 4.50 -7.30
N ARG A 75 7.35 4.02 -8.05
CA ARG A 75 6.43 4.84 -8.82
C ARG A 75 4.99 4.51 -8.47
N VAL A 76 4.12 5.50 -8.60
CA VAL A 76 2.67 5.32 -8.54
C VAL A 76 2.16 4.84 -9.88
N LEU A 77 1.43 3.72 -9.88
CA LEU A 77 0.70 3.21 -11.04
C LEU A 77 -0.69 3.83 -11.14
N CYS A 78 -1.40 3.97 -10.00
CA CYS A 78 -2.66 4.69 -9.95
C CYS A 78 -2.96 5.27 -8.56
N PHE A 79 -3.66 6.41 -8.53
CA PHE A 79 -4.15 7.07 -7.31
C PHE A 79 -5.56 6.63 -6.91
N THR A 80 -6.09 5.56 -7.52
CA THR A 80 -7.45 5.10 -7.26
C THR A 80 -7.59 4.74 -5.78
N PRO A 81 -8.56 5.33 -5.05
CA PRO A 81 -8.80 5.03 -3.64
C PRO A 81 -8.93 3.52 -3.40
N LEU A 82 -8.48 3.04 -2.23
CA LEU A 82 -8.54 1.62 -1.89
C LEU A 82 -9.98 1.15 -1.67
N THR A 83 -10.92 2.09 -1.44
CA THR A 83 -12.37 1.86 -1.43
C THR A 83 -12.94 1.40 -2.77
N LYS A 84 -12.28 1.71 -3.89
CA LYS A 84 -12.72 1.30 -5.23
C LYS A 84 -11.93 0.08 -5.72
N PRO A 85 -12.59 -0.99 -6.19
CA PRO A 85 -11.90 -2.12 -6.79
C PRO A 85 -11.09 -1.65 -8.01
N VAL A 86 -9.86 -2.15 -8.14
CA VAL A 86 -9.13 -2.04 -9.42
C VAL A 86 -9.74 -3.04 -10.37
N PRO A 87 -10.00 -2.70 -11.63
CA PRO A 87 -10.12 -3.70 -12.66
C PRO A 87 -8.81 -4.47 -12.73
N SER A 88 -8.77 -5.67 -12.15
CA SER A 88 -7.61 -6.54 -12.21
C SER A 88 -7.63 -7.30 -13.53
N ASP A 89 -6.85 -6.85 -14.52
CA ASP A 89 -6.49 -7.69 -15.67
C ASP A 89 -5.35 -8.69 -15.31
N ALA A 90 -5.08 -8.88 -14.01
CA ALA A 90 -4.04 -9.78 -13.51
C ALA A 90 -4.52 -11.24 -13.44
N ILE A 91 -4.32 -11.93 -14.55
CA ILE A 91 -3.90 -13.33 -14.72
C ILE A 91 -3.91 -14.19 -13.44
N LEU A 92 -4.87 -15.12 -13.39
CA LEU A 92 -4.77 -16.53 -12.96
C LEU A 92 -3.67 -16.86 -11.92
N CYS A 93 -3.83 -16.44 -10.66
CA CYS A 93 -3.23 -17.16 -9.55
C CYS A 93 -4.34 -17.83 -8.73
N ASN A 94 -4.23 -19.15 -8.55
CA ASN A 94 -5.27 -19.99 -7.95
C ASN A 94 -5.54 -19.52 -6.51
N LYS A 95 -6.67 -18.84 -6.28
CA LYS A 95 -7.07 -18.18 -5.01
C LYS A 95 -6.90 -19.07 -3.77
N LYS A 96 -6.97 -20.40 -3.92
CA LYS A 96 -6.88 -21.37 -2.81
C LYS A 96 -5.48 -21.54 -2.21
N SER A 97 -4.41 -21.22 -2.94
CA SER A 97 -3.03 -21.53 -2.50
C SER A 97 -2.15 -20.31 -2.24
N CYS A 98 -2.58 -19.10 -2.61
CA CYS A 98 -1.77 -17.90 -2.42
C CYS A 98 -2.07 -17.24 -1.06
N PRO A 99 -1.13 -17.21 -0.11
CA PRO A 99 -1.34 -16.59 1.21
C PRO A 99 -1.65 -15.09 1.12
N ILE A 100 -1.17 -14.43 0.06
CA ILE A 100 -1.46 -13.01 -0.23
C ILE A 100 -2.92 -12.85 -0.67
N LEU A 101 -3.43 -13.71 -1.56
CA LEU A 101 -4.84 -13.68 -1.98
C LEU A 101 -5.80 -14.06 -0.85
N LYS A 102 -5.36 -14.89 0.10
CA LYS A 102 -6.12 -15.21 1.31
C LYS A 102 -6.24 -13.98 2.22
N GLN A 103 -5.14 -13.27 2.47
CA GLN A 103 -5.17 -12.01 3.24
C GLN A 103 -6.03 -10.93 2.56
N ILE A 104 -5.95 -10.81 1.23
CA ILE A 104 -6.81 -9.91 0.46
C ILE A 104 -8.28 -10.35 0.60
N GLY A 105 -8.58 -11.65 0.50
CA GLY A 105 -9.92 -12.19 0.71
C GLY A 105 -10.48 -11.89 2.10
N GLU A 106 -9.67 -12.04 3.16
CA GLU A 106 -10.07 -11.71 4.53
C GLU A 106 -10.34 -10.21 4.73
N ILE A 107 -9.63 -9.33 4.02
CA ILE A 107 -9.82 -7.87 4.10
C ILE A 107 -11.06 -7.42 3.31
N PHE A 108 -11.39 -8.09 2.20
CA PHE A 108 -12.42 -7.63 1.26
C PHE A 108 -13.73 -8.44 1.27
N ASN A 109 -13.76 -9.70 1.74
CA ASN A 109 -14.97 -10.53 1.73
C ASN A 109 -15.80 -10.47 3.03
N SER A 110 -15.37 -9.77 4.08
CA SER A 110 -16.19 -9.59 5.30
C SER A 110 -17.37 -8.60 5.12
N GLN A 111 -17.77 -8.31 3.89
CA GLN A 111 -18.88 -7.43 3.53
C GLN A 111 -19.96 -8.12 2.68
N ILE A 112 -20.13 -9.44 2.81
CA ILE A 112 -21.32 -10.14 2.33
C ILE A 112 -21.94 -10.92 3.48
#